data_AF-A0A966B5I9-F1
#
_entry.id   AF-A0A966B5I9-F1
#
_cell.length_a   1.000
_cell.length_b   1.000
_cell.length_c   1.000
_cell.angle_alpha   90.00
_cell.angle_beta   90.00
_cell.angle_gamma   90.00
#
_symmetry.space_group_name_H-M   'P 1'
#
loop_
_entity.id
_entity.type
_entity.pdbx_description
1 polymer ?
#
loop_
_entity_poly.entity_id
_entity_poly.type
_entity_poly.pdbx_seq_one_letter_code
_entity_poly.pdbx_strand_id
1 'polypeptide(L)'
;KHPEGPESNLEGRWNHPVVNIAYEDALAYAKWAGKRLPTEAEWEYAARGGLKEKLYPWGNELSPKGKIMANFWQGDFPNKNTNEDSYMTSAPVKSFPPNDYGLFDMGGNVWEMVADKYEKNYYARSPIESPKGGIGESIVKKGEGPIVFQRIIRGGSFLCSEGYCTGYRVGARQLSDDISASYHTGFRCVLDIESDN
;
A
#
# COMPACT_ATOMS: atom_id res chain seq x y z
N LYS A 1 -16.62 -12.64 -3.68
CA LYS A 1 -17.26 -13.75 -2.94
C LYS A 1 -16.32 -14.93 -2.70
N HIS A 2 -15.37 -15.19 -3.62
CA HIS A 2 -14.45 -16.33 -3.56
C HIS A 2 -12.98 -15.86 -3.75
N PRO A 3 -12.32 -15.31 -2.70
CA PRO A 3 -11.02 -14.63 -2.84
C PRO A 3 -9.84 -15.54 -3.21
N GLU A 4 -9.92 -16.84 -2.91
CA GLU A 4 -8.84 -17.83 -3.15
C GLU A 4 -9.29 -18.94 -4.12
N GLY A 5 -10.29 -18.66 -4.96
CA GLY A 5 -10.88 -19.61 -5.90
C GLY A 5 -12.23 -20.17 -5.45
N PRO A 6 -12.91 -20.97 -6.28
CA PRO A 6 -14.34 -21.30 -6.15
C PRO A 6 -14.79 -21.83 -4.79
N GLU A 7 -13.93 -22.59 -4.10
CA GLU A 7 -14.22 -23.21 -2.80
C GLU A 7 -14.02 -22.27 -1.61
N SER A 8 -13.41 -21.10 -1.83
CA SER A 8 -13.18 -20.12 -0.76
C SER A 8 -14.42 -19.26 -0.53
N ASN A 9 -14.59 -18.72 0.68
CA ASN A 9 -15.63 -17.76 0.99
C ASN A 9 -15.04 -16.58 1.80
N LEU A 10 -15.90 -15.71 2.33
CA LEU A 10 -15.49 -14.55 3.12
C LEU A 10 -15.55 -14.79 4.64
N GLU A 11 -15.87 -16.01 5.08
CA GLU A 11 -15.91 -16.36 6.50
C GLU A 11 -14.53 -16.16 7.14
N GLY A 12 -14.50 -15.53 8.31
CA GLY A 12 -13.25 -15.12 8.97
C GLY A 12 -12.52 -13.94 8.32
N ARG A 13 -12.98 -13.40 7.19
CA ARG A 13 -12.25 -12.36 6.41
C ARG A 13 -12.86 -10.96 6.47
N TRP A 14 -13.91 -10.75 7.26
CA TRP A 14 -14.60 -9.46 7.35
C TRP A 14 -13.71 -8.29 7.80
N ASN A 15 -12.63 -8.59 8.54
CA ASN A 15 -11.66 -7.61 8.99
C ASN A 15 -10.33 -7.68 8.22
N HIS A 16 -10.24 -8.44 7.14
CA HIS A 16 -9.06 -8.43 6.27
C HIS A 16 -9.12 -7.23 5.30
N PRO A 17 -7.97 -6.72 4.84
CA PRO A 17 -7.96 -5.71 3.79
C PRO A 17 -8.63 -6.26 2.53
N VAL A 18 -9.49 -5.45 1.92
CA VAL A 18 -10.05 -5.78 0.62
C VAL A 18 -8.95 -5.74 -0.44
N VAL A 19 -8.96 -6.74 -1.32
CA VAL A 19 -8.02 -6.92 -2.44
C VAL A 19 -8.81 -7.28 -3.69
N ASN A 20 -8.13 -7.51 -4.82
CA ASN A 20 -8.75 -7.79 -6.11
C ASN A 20 -9.71 -6.67 -6.56
N ILE A 21 -9.29 -5.42 -6.33
CA ILE A 21 -9.98 -4.21 -6.77
C ILE A 21 -9.06 -3.42 -7.69
N ALA A 22 -9.63 -2.73 -8.67
CA ALA A 22 -8.92 -1.78 -9.50
C ALA A 22 -8.84 -0.40 -8.82
N TYR A 23 -8.02 0.49 -9.38
CA TYR A 23 -7.88 1.85 -8.86
C TYR A 23 -9.21 2.63 -8.89
N GLU A 24 -10.03 2.42 -9.91
CA GLU A 24 -11.35 3.06 -10.03
C GLU A 24 -12.32 2.58 -8.94
N ASP A 25 -12.26 1.33 -8.52
CA ASP A 25 -13.07 0.80 -7.41
C ASP A 25 -12.69 1.49 -6.09
N ALA A 26 -11.39 1.65 -5.84
CA ALA A 26 -10.86 2.33 -4.66
C ALA A 26 -11.32 3.81 -4.62
N LEU A 27 -11.28 4.50 -5.77
CA LEU A 27 -11.79 5.87 -5.89
C LEU A 27 -13.30 5.94 -5.68
N ALA A 28 -14.06 5.02 -6.28
CA ALA A 28 -15.51 4.97 -6.15
C ALA A 28 -15.93 4.77 -4.69
N TYR A 29 -15.27 3.83 -3.98
CA TYR A 29 -15.49 3.63 -2.56
C TYR A 29 -15.11 4.86 -1.74
N ALA A 30 -13.92 5.44 -1.98
CA ALA A 30 -13.47 6.62 -1.24
C ALA A 30 -14.48 7.77 -1.39
N LYS A 31 -14.93 8.03 -2.62
CA LYS A 31 -15.96 9.05 -2.91
C LYS A 31 -17.28 8.74 -2.19
N TRP A 32 -17.77 7.50 -2.26
CA TRP A 32 -18.98 7.08 -1.57
C TRP A 32 -18.87 7.28 -0.05
N ALA A 33 -17.70 7.03 0.53
CA ALA A 33 -17.43 7.22 1.95
C ALA A 33 -17.20 8.69 2.36
N GLY A 34 -17.31 9.66 1.43
CA GLY A 34 -17.02 11.07 1.69
C GLY A 34 -15.53 11.36 1.90
N LYS A 35 -14.66 10.58 1.26
CA LYS A 35 -13.20 10.60 1.42
C LYS A 35 -12.49 10.65 0.07
N ARG A 36 -11.16 10.56 0.10
CA ARG A 36 -10.29 10.39 -1.08
C ARG A 36 -9.16 9.40 -0.79
N LEU A 37 -8.42 9.02 -1.83
CA LEU A 37 -7.13 8.35 -1.63
C LEU A 37 -6.09 9.37 -1.12
N PRO A 38 -5.12 8.93 -0.28
CA PRO A 38 -3.99 9.77 0.09
C PRO A 38 -3.12 10.06 -1.13
N THR A 39 -2.47 11.21 -1.14
CA THR A 39 -1.31 11.42 -2.00
C THR A 39 -0.14 10.55 -1.54
N GLU A 40 0.84 10.31 -2.41
CA GLU A 40 2.07 9.59 -2.08
C GLU A 40 2.77 10.23 -0.87
N ALA A 41 2.83 11.57 -0.85
CA ALA A 41 3.46 12.33 0.22
C ALA A 41 2.69 12.24 1.54
N GLU A 42 1.36 12.36 1.52
CA GLU A 42 0.53 12.16 2.72
C GLU A 42 0.69 10.75 3.27
N TRP A 43 0.69 9.73 2.39
CA TRP A 43 0.88 8.34 2.78
C TRP A 43 2.24 8.14 3.45
N GLU A 44 3.34 8.61 2.84
CA GLU A 44 4.68 8.43 3.39
C GLU A 44 4.86 9.21 4.70
N TYR A 45 4.35 10.45 4.78
CA TYR A 45 4.37 11.24 6.01
C TYR A 45 3.64 10.52 7.15
N ALA A 46 2.46 10.00 6.86
CA ALA A 46 1.65 9.28 7.83
C ALA A 46 2.30 7.96 8.25
N ALA A 47 2.90 7.22 7.30
CA ALA A 47 3.61 5.97 7.53
C ALA A 47 4.84 6.16 8.44
N ARG A 48 5.55 7.29 8.29
CA ARG A 48 6.70 7.64 9.14
C ARG A 48 6.33 7.83 10.61
N GLY A 49 5.08 8.14 10.93
CA GLY A 49 4.63 8.27 12.32
C GLY A 49 5.48 9.25 13.14
N GLY A 50 5.87 10.39 12.57
CA GLY A 50 6.75 11.36 13.25
C GLY A 50 8.24 11.01 13.30
N LEU A 51 8.64 9.80 12.88
CA LEU A 51 10.05 9.41 12.83
C LEU A 51 10.77 10.01 11.61
N LYS A 52 11.96 10.57 11.86
CA LYS A 52 12.83 11.10 10.80
C LYS A 52 13.80 10.04 10.30
N GLU A 53 13.88 9.91 8.98
CA GLU A 53 14.89 9.11 8.27
C GLU A 53 15.00 7.65 8.74
N LYS A 54 13.86 7.05 9.14
CA LYS A 54 13.79 5.63 9.49
C LYS A 54 13.42 4.77 8.28
N LEU A 55 13.89 3.53 8.31
CA LEU A 55 13.63 2.54 7.24
C LEU A 55 12.21 2.01 7.27
N TYR A 56 11.64 1.82 8.45
CA TYR A 56 10.32 1.25 8.69
C TYR A 56 9.46 2.23 9.50
N PRO A 57 8.12 2.07 9.49
CA PRO A 57 7.20 2.83 10.35
C PRO A 57 7.54 2.79 11.85
N TRP A 58 8.29 1.79 12.29
CA TRP A 58 8.68 1.54 13.69
C TRP A 58 10.18 1.72 13.98
N GLY A 59 11.00 2.13 13.01
CA GLY A 59 12.43 2.33 13.22
C GLY A 59 13.33 1.75 12.12
N ASN A 60 14.54 1.34 12.50
CA ASN A 60 15.56 0.86 11.55
C ASN A 60 15.79 -0.65 11.59
N GLU A 61 15.36 -1.32 12.66
CA GLU A 61 15.46 -2.78 12.78
C GLU A 61 14.15 -3.39 12.26
N LEU A 62 14.26 -4.38 11.38
CA LEU A 62 13.08 -5.07 10.83
C LEU A 62 12.29 -5.76 11.95
N SER A 63 13.00 -6.47 12.83
CA SER A 63 12.42 -7.24 13.92
C SER A 63 12.99 -6.81 15.28
N PRO A 64 12.65 -5.61 15.80
CA PRO A 64 13.20 -5.08 17.04
C PRO A 64 12.99 -6.02 18.21
N LYS A 65 14.10 -6.48 18.82
CA LYS A 65 14.09 -7.48 19.91
C LYS A 65 13.43 -8.80 19.51
N GLY A 66 13.55 -9.18 18.24
CA GLY A 66 12.95 -10.39 17.67
C GLY A 66 11.43 -10.31 17.49
N LYS A 67 10.82 -9.13 17.62
CA LYS A 67 9.37 -8.96 17.41
C LYS A 67 9.06 -8.79 15.93
N ILE A 68 8.06 -9.51 15.45
CA ILE A 68 7.51 -9.31 14.11
C ILE A 68 6.61 -8.08 14.14
N MET A 69 6.88 -7.13 13.23
CA MET A 69 6.24 -5.82 13.21
C MET A 69 5.28 -5.62 12.02
N ALA A 70 5.25 -6.58 11.11
CA ALA A 70 4.51 -6.51 9.86
C ALA A 70 4.23 -7.93 9.33
N ASN A 71 3.19 -8.05 8.51
CA ASN A 71 2.94 -9.24 7.71
C ASN A 71 3.73 -9.16 6.38
N PHE A 72 4.67 -10.07 6.18
CA PHE A 72 5.50 -10.18 4.98
C PHE A 72 5.98 -11.63 4.80
N TRP A 73 6.67 -11.96 3.72
CA TRP A 73 7.15 -13.32 3.51
C TRP A 73 8.44 -13.59 4.30
N GLN A 74 8.42 -14.57 5.20
CA GLN A 74 9.61 -15.12 5.85
C GLN A 74 10.02 -16.46 5.20
N GLY A 75 11.33 -16.71 5.03
CA GLY A 75 11.84 -17.92 4.38
C GLY A 75 12.30 -17.73 2.93
N ASP A 76 12.28 -18.80 2.15
CA ASP A 76 12.80 -18.85 0.77
C ASP A 76 11.69 -18.52 -0.23
N PHE A 77 11.57 -17.25 -0.63
CA PHE A 77 10.60 -16.83 -1.63
C PHE A 77 10.99 -17.31 -3.04
N PRO A 78 10.07 -17.85 -3.87
CA PRO A 78 8.64 -18.10 -3.62
C PRO A 78 8.34 -19.54 -3.15
N ASN A 79 9.35 -20.33 -2.78
CA ASN A 79 9.23 -21.77 -2.58
C ASN A 79 8.67 -22.16 -1.19
N LYS A 80 9.06 -21.45 -0.13
CA LYS A 80 8.71 -21.78 1.25
C LYS A 80 8.54 -20.52 2.10
N ASN A 81 7.30 -20.27 2.53
CA ASN A 81 7.00 -19.31 3.60
C ASN A 81 7.05 -20.04 4.95
N THR A 82 7.84 -19.53 5.91
CA THR A 82 7.94 -20.08 7.27
C THR A 82 6.77 -19.69 8.16
N ASN A 83 5.95 -18.72 7.73
CA ASN A 83 4.73 -18.27 8.43
C ASN A 83 5.01 -17.82 9.87
N GLU A 84 6.16 -17.19 10.08
CA GLU A 84 6.60 -16.75 11.42
C GLU A 84 5.68 -15.65 11.96
N ASP A 85 5.14 -14.81 11.07
CA ASP A 85 4.15 -13.77 11.39
C ASP A 85 2.72 -14.29 11.60
N SER A 86 2.51 -15.61 11.46
CA SER A 86 1.23 -16.32 11.56
C SER A 86 0.25 -16.09 10.40
N TYR A 87 0.65 -15.44 9.30
CA TYR A 87 -0.20 -15.17 8.15
C TYR A 87 0.44 -15.54 6.80
N MET A 88 -0.08 -16.59 6.16
CA MET A 88 0.36 -17.00 4.81
C MET A 88 -0.09 -16.03 3.70
N THR A 89 -1.16 -15.26 3.95
CA THR A 89 -1.71 -14.26 3.04
C THR A 89 -2.00 -12.97 3.80
N SER A 90 -3.10 -12.25 3.53
CA SER A 90 -3.42 -11.06 4.31
C SER A 90 -3.73 -11.40 5.77
N ALA A 91 -3.34 -10.50 6.66
CA ALA A 91 -3.75 -10.50 8.05
C ALA A 91 -4.98 -9.59 8.22
N PRO A 92 -5.81 -9.79 9.26
CA PRO A 92 -6.76 -8.77 9.68
C PRO A 92 -6.08 -7.40 9.80
N VAL A 93 -6.80 -6.33 9.46
CA VAL A 93 -6.30 -4.98 9.70
C VAL A 93 -6.08 -4.80 11.20
N LYS A 94 -5.02 -4.07 11.57
CA LYS A 94 -4.60 -3.85 12.95
C LYS A 94 -4.06 -5.10 13.67
N SER A 95 -3.54 -6.07 12.92
CA SER A 95 -2.87 -7.25 13.51
C SER A 95 -1.51 -6.92 14.12
N PHE A 96 -0.79 -5.93 13.58
CA PHE A 96 0.55 -5.54 14.04
C PHE A 96 0.52 -4.21 14.81
N PRO A 97 1.58 -3.86 15.58
CA PRO A 97 1.60 -2.61 16.34
C PRO A 97 1.42 -1.37 15.45
N PRO A 98 0.70 -0.34 15.91
CA PRO A 98 0.60 0.92 15.18
C PRO A 98 1.92 1.70 15.25
N ASN A 99 2.12 2.62 14.31
CA ASN A 99 3.14 3.67 14.44
C ASN A 99 2.69 4.77 15.43
N ASP A 100 3.53 5.77 15.69
CA ASP A 100 3.23 6.80 16.70
C ASP A 100 2.07 7.75 16.33
N TYR A 101 1.56 7.68 15.09
CA TYR A 101 0.32 8.36 14.68
C TYR A 101 -0.93 7.47 14.84
N GLY A 102 -0.79 6.26 15.40
CA GLY A 102 -1.89 5.31 15.56
C GLY A 102 -2.27 4.58 14.27
N LEU A 103 -1.42 4.62 13.24
CA LEU A 103 -1.66 3.95 11.97
C LEU A 103 -1.08 2.53 11.97
N PHE A 104 -1.90 1.59 11.54
CA PHE A 104 -1.58 0.18 11.48
C PHE A 104 -1.20 -0.24 10.06
N ASP A 105 -0.41 -1.32 9.98
CA ASP A 105 -0.08 -2.04 8.75
C ASP A 105 0.53 -1.12 7.65
N MET A 106 1.26 -0.07 8.06
CA MET A 106 1.92 0.85 7.13
C MET A 106 3.16 0.23 6.45
N GLY A 107 3.58 -0.96 6.88
CA GLY A 107 4.58 -1.80 6.22
C GLY A 107 4.08 -3.23 6.22
N GLY A 108 3.94 -3.84 5.04
CA GLY A 108 3.43 -5.20 4.85
C GLY A 108 1.91 -5.27 4.71
N ASN A 109 1.37 -6.47 4.92
CA ASN A 109 -0.02 -6.85 4.69
C ASN A 109 -0.44 -6.70 3.22
N VAL A 110 -0.86 -5.52 2.75
CA VAL A 110 -1.19 -5.29 1.34
C VAL A 110 -0.55 -4.00 0.85
N TRP A 111 -0.16 -3.99 -0.43
CA TRP A 111 0.20 -2.75 -1.09
C TRP A 111 -0.99 -1.80 -1.06
N GLU A 112 -0.74 -0.51 -0.89
CA GLU A 112 -1.80 0.49 -0.81
C GLU A 112 -1.72 1.47 -1.97
N MET A 113 -2.83 1.60 -2.70
CA MET A 113 -2.99 2.58 -3.76
C MET A 113 -3.00 4.01 -3.20
N VAL A 114 -2.23 4.89 -3.85
CA VAL A 114 -2.24 6.35 -3.61
C VAL A 114 -2.76 7.08 -4.85
N ALA A 115 -3.15 8.35 -4.69
CA ALA A 115 -3.76 9.15 -5.77
C ALA A 115 -2.82 9.38 -6.97
N ASP A 116 -1.52 9.39 -6.70
CA ASP A 116 -0.47 9.85 -7.58
C ASP A 116 -0.23 8.92 -8.77
N LYS A 117 -0.09 9.52 -9.95
CA LYS A 117 0.50 8.83 -11.10
C LYS A 117 2.02 8.87 -11.00
N TYR A 118 2.64 7.83 -11.50
CA TYR A 118 4.09 7.78 -11.58
C TYR A 118 4.61 8.74 -12.64
N GLU A 119 5.68 9.43 -12.29
CA GLU A 119 6.49 10.19 -13.23
C GLU A 119 7.95 10.15 -12.78
N LYS A 120 8.85 9.75 -13.69
CA LYS A 120 10.25 9.39 -13.40
C LYS A 120 11.02 10.46 -12.61
N ASN A 121 10.78 11.73 -12.91
CA ASN A 121 11.55 12.85 -12.32
C ASN A 121 10.71 13.73 -11.38
N TYR A 122 9.56 13.24 -10.90
CA TYR A 122 8.65 14.06 -10.09
C TYR A 122 9.33 14.64 -8.85
N TYR A 123 10.10 13.82 -8.12
CA TYR A 123 10.75 14.26 -6.87
C TYR A 123 11.72 15.43 -7.06
N ALA A 124 12.40 15.52 -8.22
CA ALA A 124 13.34 16.61 -8.50
C ALA A 124 12.64 17.96 -8.73
N ARG A 125 11.34 17.95 -9.03
CA ARG A 125 10.52 19.13 -9.34
C ARG A 125 9.27 19.26 -8.46
N SER A 126 9.18 18.45 -7.42
CA SER A 126 8.03 18.41 -6.52
C SER A 126 7.91 19.74 -5.80
N PRO A 127 6.70 20.33 -5.70
CA PRO A 127 6.50 21.45 -4.79
C PRO A 127 6.78 21.02 -3.35
N ILE A 128 7.19 21.97 -2.51
CA ILE A 128 7.43 21.73 -1.08
C ILE A 128 6.10 21.52 -0.35
N GLU A 129 5.10 22.34 -0.68
CA GLU A 129 3.80 22.33 -0.02
C GLU A 129 2.82 21.43 -0.77
N SER A 130 2.23 20.48 -0.06
CA SER A 130 1.11 19.62 -0.50
C SER A 130 1.25 19.06 -1.92
N PRO A 131 2.35 18.33 -2.25
CA PRO A 131 2.53 17.74 -3.56
C PRO A 131 1.39 16.75 -3.89
N LYS A 132 0.88 16.82 -5.11
CA LYS A 132 -0.26 16.03 -5.62
C LYS A 132 0.14 14.96 -6.64
N GLY A 133 1.43 14.68 -6.75
CA GLY A 133 1.96 13.69 -7.69
C GLY A 133 2.19 14.20 -9.10
N GLY A 134 2.80 13.33 -9.91
CA GLY A 134 2.98 13.58 -11.34
C GLY A 134 1.66 13.54 -12.11
N ILE A 135 1.66 14.11 -13.31
CA ILE A 135 0.50 14.04 -14.21
C ILE A 135 0.41 12.69 -14.95
N GLY A 136 1.52 11.95 -14.95
CA GLY A 136 1.71 10.67 -15.61
C GLY A 136 1.63 10.74 -17.14
N GLU A 137 2.10 9.68 -17.79
CA GLU A 137 1.89 9.44 -19.21
C GLU A 137 1.20 8.09 -19.40
N SER A 138 0.40 7.97 -20.46
CA SER A 138 -0.22 6.69 -20.79
C SER A 138 0.85 5.68 -21.16
N ILE A 139 0.81 4.49 -20.56
CA ILE A 139 1.69 3.38 -20.96
C ILE A 139 1.21 2.68 -22.24
N VAL A 140 -0.04 2.94 -22.64
CA VAL A 140 -0.59 2.52 -23.93
C VAL A 140 -0.40 3.66 -24.94
N LYS A 141 0.18 3.34 -26.10
CA LYS A 141 0.41 4.32 -27.17
C LYS A 141 -0.92 4.81 -27.73
N LYS A 142 -0.92 6.07 -28.17
CA LYS A 142 -2.10 6.70 -28.78
C LYS A 142 -2.56 5.90 -30.01
N GLY A 143 -3.81 5.45 -29.98
CA GLY A 143 -4.42 4.66 -31.06
C GLY A 143 -4.30 3.15 -30.90
N GLU A 144 -3.59 2.65 -29.88
CA GLU A 144 -3.41 1.21 -29.63
C GLU A 144 -4.34 0.65 -28.55
N GLY A 145 -5.14 1.50 -27.89
CA GLY A 145 -6.07 1.04 -26.86
C GLY A 145 -6.56 2.14 -25.91
N PRO A 146 -7.21 1.75 -24.80
CA PRO A 146 -7.60 2.69 -23.75
C PRO A 146 -6.37 3.32 -23.09
N ILE A 147 -6.57 4.52 -22.53
CA ILE A 147 -5.53 5.20 -21.74
C ILE A 147 -5.35 4.42 -20.44
N VAL A 148 -4.11 4.08 -20.13
CA VAL A 148 -3.72 3.39 -18.89
C VAL A 148 -2.54 4.12 -18.29
N PHE A 149 -2.60 4.46 -17.01
CA PHE A 149 -1.50 5.14 -16.33
C PHE A 149 -0.78 4.20 -15.37
N GLN A 150 0.54 4.36 -15.25
CA GLN A 150 1.24 3.86 -14.07
C GLN A 150 0.87 4.70 -12.85
N ARG A 151 0.43 4.04 -11.80
CA ARG A 151 0.14 4.55 -10.47
C ARG A 151 1.17 4.07 -9.49
N ILE A 152 1.24 4.78 -8.38
CA ILE A 152 2.11 4.43 -7.28
C ILE A 152 1.33 3.59 -6.27
N ILE A 153 2.00 2.56 -5.77
CA ILE A 153 1.56 1.80 -4.60
C ILE A 153 2.67 1.84 -3.54
N ARG A 154 2.26 1.86 -2.27
CA ARG A 154 3.15 2.02 -1.11
C ARG A 154 2.94 0.91 -0.09
N GLY A 155 3.92 0.68 0.78
CA GLY A 155 3.78 -0.15 1.97
C GLY A 155 4.18 -1.61 1.85
N GLY A 156 4.32 -2.20 0.66
CA GLY A 156 4.63 -3.63 0.54
C GLY A 156 3.42 -4.52 0.83
N SER A 157 3.58 -5.84 0.71
CA SER A 157 2.50 -6.80 0.99
C SER A 157 3.04 -8.04 1.70
N PHE A 158 2.14 -8.98 2.04
CA PHE A 158 2.47 -10.30 2.57
C PHE A 158 3.38 -11.15 1.65
N LEU A 159 3.57 -10.75 0.38
CA LEU A 159 4.53 -11.40 -0.53
C LEU A 159 5.92 -10.77 -0.56
N CYS A 160 6.10 -9.60 0.06
CA CYS A 160 7.39 -8.93 0.12
C CYS A 160 8.36 -9.77 0.97
N SER A 161 9.61 -9.92 0.53
CA SER A 161 10.65 -10.69 1.22
C SER A 161 11.98 -9.94 1.21
N GLU A 162 12.85 -10.20 2.19
CA GLU A 162 14.19 -9.59 2.24
C GLU A 162 15.03 -9.89 0.98
N GLY A 163 14.86 -11.08 0.39
CA GLY A 163 15.63 -11.54 -0.78
C GLY A 163 15.12 -11.06 -2.15
N TYR A 164 13.90 -10.53 -2.24
CA TYR A 164 13.29 -10.16 -3.53
C TYR A 164 12.66 -8.78 -3.53
N CYS A 165 11.81 -8.46 -2.55
CA CYS A 165 11.05 -7.22 -2.52
C CYS A 165 10.94 -6.68 -1.08
N THR A 166 11.67 -5.62 -0.78
CA THR A 166 11.62 -4.93 0.53
C THR A 166 10.65 -3.76 0.53
N GLY A 167 9.44 -3.99 0.00
CA GLY A 167 8.38 -2.98 -0.17
C GLY A 167 7.83 -2.42 1.13
N TYR A 168 7.98 -3.16 2.25
CA TYR A 168 7.58 -2.76 3.60
C TYR A 168 8.46 -1.68 4.24
N ARG A 169 9.47 -1.16 3.52
CA ARG A 169 10.20 0.04 3.92
C ARG A 169 9.36 1.28 3.63
N VAL A 170 9.40 2.25 4.54
CA VAL A 170 8.56 3.46 4.47
C VAL A 170 8.79 4.27 3.20
N GLY A 171 10.04 4.35 2.74
CA GLY A 171 10.42 5.07 1.50
C GLY A 171 10.33 4.23 0.22
N ALA A 172 9.93 2.96 0.30
CA ALA A 172 9.76 2.14 -0.88
C ALA A 172 8.45 2.47 -1.61
N ARG A 173 8.51 2.41 -2.94
CA ARG A 173 7.38 2.57 -3.85
C ARG A 173 7.49 1.52 -4.94
N GLN A 174 6.34 1.04 -5.40
CA GLN A 174 6.21 0.20 -6.58
C GLN A 174 5.18 0.80 -7.53
N LEU A 175 5.14 0.27 -8.75
CA LEU A 175 4.23 0.71 -9.80
C LEU A 175 3.16 -0.36 -10.01
N SER A 176 1.92 0.08 -10.20
CA SER A 176 0.81 -0.71 -10.72
C SER A 176 0.14 0.09 -11.82
N ASP A 177 -0.48 -0.55 -12.80
CA ASP A 177 -1.40 0.17 -13.69
C ASP A 177 -2.74 0.45 -12.97
N ASP A 178 -3.54 1.38 -13.51
CA ASP A 178 -4.81 1.80 -12.91
C ASP A 178 -6.04 0.96 -13.30
N ILE A 179 -5.87 -0.07 -14.14
CA ILE A 179 -6.98 -0.93 -14.57
C ILE A 179 -6.91 -2.34 -13.98
N SER A 180 -5.75 -2.78 -13.51
CA SER A 180 -5.53 -4.13 -13.01
C SER A 180 -5.81 -4.26 -11.52
N ALA A 181 -6.46 -5.36 -11.17
CA ALA A 181 -6.64 -5.79 -9.79
C ALA A 181 -5.54 -6.79 -9.40
N SER A 182 -5.14 -6.80 -8.12
CA SER A 182 -4.18 -7.77 -7.58
C SER A 182 -4.63 -8.32 -6.22
N TYR A 183 -4.25 -9.56 -5.94
CA TYR A 183 -4.61 -10.27 -4.71
C TYR A 183 -3.83 -9.80 -3.47
N HIS A 184 -2.86 -8.91 -3.65
CA HIS A 184 -2.03 -8.35 -2.58
C HIS A 184 -2.04 -6.81 -2.54
N THR A 185 -2.97 -6.17 -3.26
CA THR A 185 -3.10 -4.71 -3.32
C THR A 185 -4.50 -4.31 -2.87
N GLY A 186 -4.55 -3.42 -1.87
CA GLY A 186 -5.75 -2.74 -1.39
C GLY A 186 -5.53 -1.24 -1.35
N PHE A 187 -6.18 -0.57 -0.39
CA PHE A 187 -6.10 0.88 -0.23
C PHE A 187 -6.56 1.32 1.15
N ARG A 188 -6.25 2.57 1.48
CA ARG A 188 -6.87 3.31 2.58
C ARG A 188 -7.35 4.67 2.09
N CYS A 189 -8.23 5.29 2.86
CA CYS A 189 -8.77 6.60 2.56
C CYS A 189 -8.29 7.65 3.57
N VAL A 190 -8.23 8.89 3.11
CA VAL A 190 -8.03 10.09 3.92
C VAL A 190 -9.14 11.10 3.66
N LEU A 191 -9.27 12.07 4.54
CA LEU A 191 -10.19 13.19 4.41
C LEU A 191 -9.43 14.50 4.65
N ASP A 192 -9.81 15.54 3.94
CA ASP A 192 -9.31 16.88 4.19
C ASP A 192 -10.00 17.45 5.44
N ILE A 193 -9.23 18.10 6.31
CA ILE A 193 -9.79 18.79 7.47
C ILE A 193 -10.47 20.06 6.96
N GLU A 194 -11.73 20.27 7.33
CA GLU A 194 -12.38 21.56 7.08
C GLU A 194 -11.62 22.63 7.88
N SER A 195 -11.08 23.63 7.20
CA SER A 195 -10.58 24.83 7.88
C SER A 195 -11.79 25.60 8.40
N ASP A 196 -11.91 25.70 9.72
CA ASP A 196 -12.79 26.69 10.36
C ASP A 196 -12.40 28.08 9.80
N ASN A 197 -13.31 28.71 9.07
CA ASN A 197 -13.20 30.12 8.64
C ASN A 197 -13.53 31.06 9.79
#